data_AF-A0A938NJ37-F1
#
_entry.id   AF-A0A938NJ37-F1
#
_cell.length_a   1.000
_cell.length_b   1.000
_cell.length_c   1.000
_cell.angle_alpha   90.00
_cell.angle_beta   90.00
_cell.angle_gamma   90.00
#
_symmetry.space_group_name_H-M   'P 1'
#
loop_
_entity.id
_entity.type
_entity.pdbx_description
1 polymer ?
#
loop_
_entity_poly.entity_id
_entity_poly.type
_entity_poly.pdbx_seq_one_letter_code
_entity_poly.pdbx_strand_id
1 'polypeptide(L)'
;MSGLAPHGLSSDVAEQPLPEPEEKPFLCRKPVRLTIYTGFALLFIAMLAWRFVPGLLDPTFEKHIQSKQVMVGMTKEQVLKAWGSPYTINVSHTKDGIRREEWIYEDWKDASTVKHRYLYFEENTLLGGWSYQ
;
A
#
# COMPACT_ATOMS: atom_id res chain seq x y z
N MET A 1 -84.67 1.72 57.90
CA MET A 1 -83.46 1.91 57.08
C MET A 1 -82.34 2.29 58.05
N SER A 2 -81.67 1.30 58.64
CA SER A 2 -80.35 0.78 58.20
C SER A 2 -79.32 1.93 58.24
N GLY A 3 -78.43 2.10 59.22
CA GLY A 3 -77.57 1.14 59.90
C GLY A 3 -76.17 1.21 59.27
N LEU A 4 -75.18 1.78 59.96
CA LEU A 4 -73.78 1.29 60.06
C LEU A 4 -72.89 2.32 60.78
N ALA A 5 -72.07 1.81 61.70
CA ALA A 5 -70.92 2.49 62.29
C ALA A 5 -69.65 2.17 61.45
N PRO A 6 -68.41 2.40 61.96
CA PRO A 6 -67.35 3.18 61.32
C PRO A 6 -66.30 2.30 60.59
N HIS A 7 -65.21 2.94 60.14
CA HIS A 7 -63.98 2.40 59.55
C HIS A 7 -63.89 2.34 58.02
N GLY A 8 -62.79 2.89 57.52
CA GLY A 8 -62.36 2.79 56.13
C GLY A 8 -61.05 3.54 55.89
N LEU A 9 -59.97 3.01 56.46
CA LEU A 9 -58.58 3.36 56.21
C LEU A 9 -58.21 3.02 54.74
N SER A 10 -57.64 3.95 53.98
CA SER A 10 -56.70 3.71 52.86
C SER A 10 -56.27 5.07 52.32
N SER A 11 -55.05 5.54 52.58
CA SER A 11 -53.82 5.14 51.87
C SER A 11 -53.86 5.43 50.37
N ASP A 12 -53.99 6.70 50.00
CA ASP A 12 -53.46 7.17 48.71
C ASP A 12 -52.11 7.83 48.96
N VAL A 13 -51.13 6.98 49.28
CA VAL A 13 -49.74 7.28 48.94
C VAL A 13 -49.70 7.25 47.43
N ALA A 14 -49.72 8.42 46.81
CA ALA A 14 -49.45 8.57 45.39
C ALA A 14 -48.03 8.08 45.15
N GLU A 15 -47.92 6.79 44.81
CA GLU A 15 -46.72 6.12 44.37
C GLU A 15 -46.21 6.89 43.14
N GLN A 16 -45.14 7.64 43.33
CA GLN A 16 -44.45 8.28 42.23
C GLN A 16 -43.97 7.19 41.27
N PRO A 17 -44.20 7.30 39.95
CA PRO A 17 -43.55 6.41 39.01
C PRO A 17 -42.04 6.69 39.10
N LEU A 18 -41.31 5.74 39.68
CA LEU A 18 -39.84 5.71 39.65
C LEU A 18 -39.38 5.86 38.20
N PRO A 19 -38.38 6.72 37.90
CA PRO A 19 -37.80 6.76 36.56
C PRO A 19 -37.12 5.41 36.31
N GLU A 20 -37.72 4.60 35.44
CA GLU A 20 -37.10 3.39 34.89
C GLU A 20 -35.67 3.73 34.45
N PRO A 21 -34.65 2.99 34.92
CA PRO A 21 -33.28 3.24 34.51
C PRO A 21 -33.17 2.89 33.04
N GLU A 22 -33.21 3.90 32.16
CA GLU A 22 -32.92 3.74 30.74
C GLU A 22 -31.59 2.97 30.57
N GLU A 23 -31.70 1.69 30.21
CA GLU A 23 -30.54 0.85 29.96
C GLU A 23 -29.79 1.41 28.76
N LYS A 24 -28.69 2.11 29.04
CA LYS A 24 -27.86 2.72 27.99
C LYS A 24 -27.42 1.66 26.99
N PRO A 25 -27.79 1.79 25.70
CA PRO A 25 -27.54 0.78 24.69
C PRO A 25 -26.04 0.49 24.59
N PHE A 26 -25.69 -0.78 24.33
CA PHE A 26 -24.32 -1.29 24.37
C PHE A 26 -23.31 -0.50 23.54
N LEU A 27 -23.75 0.11 22.42
CA LEU A 27 -22.93 0.96 21.58
C LEU A 27 -22.55 2.32 22.20
N CYS A 28 -23.33 2.82 23.18
CA CYS A 28 -23.10 4.11 23.84
C CYS A 28 -22.20 4.00 25.08
N ARG A 29 -21.74 2.79 25.42
CA ARG A 29 -20.81 2.58 26.53
C ARG A 29 -19.41 3.04 26.13
N LYS A 30 -18.87 4.04 26.86
CA LYS A 30 -17.54 4.61 26.67
C LYS A 30 -16.42 3.56 26.44
N PRO A 31 -16.32 2.44 27.18
CA PRO A 31 -15.27 1.46 26.95
C PRO A 31 -15.42 0.71 25.61
N VAL A 32 -16.64 0.42 25.18
CA VAL A 32 -16.91 -0.30 23.91
C VAL A 32 -16.55 0.58 22.71
N ARG A 33 -16.87 1.87 22.79
CA ARG A 33 -16.51 2.83 21.74
C ARG A 33 -14.99 3.02 21.65
N LEU A 34 -14.30 3.04 22.80
CA LEU A 34 -12.84 3.13 22.84
C LEU A 34 -12.20 1.92 22.15
N THR A 35 -12.59 0.69 22.48
CA THR A 35 -11.99 -0.51 21.88
C THR A 35 -12.21 -0.56 20.36
N ILE A 36 -13.40 -0.21 19.89
CA ILE A 36 -13.72 -0.14 18.45
C ILE A 36 -12.81 0.87 17.74
N TYR A 37 -12.69 2.09 18.25
CA TYR A 37 -11.82 3.11 17.63
C TYR A 37 -10.35 2.75 17.71
N THR A 38 -9.91 2.11 18.80
CA THR A 38 -8.51 1.66 18.93
C THR A 38 -8.20 0.58 17.90
N GLY A 39 -9.13 -0.37 17.69
CA GLY A 39 -9.02 -1.40 16.66
C GLY A 39 -8.96 -0.81 15.24
N PHE A 40 -9.86 0.12 14.92
CA PHE A 40 -9.86 0.78 13.61
C PHE A 40 -8.62 1.65 13.38
N ALA A 41 -8.15 2.38 14.41
CA ALA A 41 -6.94 3.19 14.31
C ALA A 41 -5.70 2.30 14.08
N LEU A 42 -5.56 1.20 14.82
CA LEU A 42 -4.47 0.24 14.62
C LEU A 42 -4.51 -0.39 13.22
N LEU A 43 -5.70 -0.77 12.74
CA LEU A 43 -5.88 -1.35 11.41
C LEU A 43 -5.51 -0.34 10.32
N PHE A 44 -5.92 0.92 10.46
CA PHE A 44 -5.58 1.99 9.53
C PHE A 44 -4.07 2.27 9.51
N ILE A 45 -3.42 2.33 10.67
CA ILE A 45 -1.97 2.47 10.77
C ILE A 45 -1.26 1.27 10.15
N ALA A 46 -1.75 0.04 10.37
CA ALA A 46 -1.19 -1.16 9.74
C ALA A 46 -1.32 -1.14 8.22
N MET A 47 -2.46 -0.67 7.68
CA MET A 47 -2.63 -0.50 6.23
C MET A 47 -1.68 0.54 5.65
N LEU A 48 -1.48 1.68 6.34
CA LEU A 48 -0.51 2.68 5.93
C LEU A 48 0.92 2.13 6.03
N ALA A 49 1.26 1.45 7.13
CA ALA A 49 2.55 0.81 7.29
C ALA A 49 2.82 -0.18 6.16
N TRP A 50 1.89 -1.08 5.84
CA TRP A 50 2.04 -1.98 4.68
C TRP A 50 2.21 -1.25 3.34
N ARG A 51 1.61 -0.07 3.17
CA ARG A 51 1.81 0.74 1.97
C ARG A 51 3.22 1.33 1.89
N PHE A 52 3.82 1.72 3.01
CA PHE A 52 5.11 2.44 3.05
C PHE A 52 6.32 1.53 3.36
N VAL A 53 6.12 0.37 3.96
CA VAL A 53 7.14 -0.65 4.27
C VAL A 53 7.98 -1.08 3.05
N PRO A 54 7.41 -1.36 1.85
CA PRO A 54 8.23 -1.81 0.72
C PRO A 54 9.16 -0.70 0.18
N GLY A 55 8.84 0.58 0.39
CA GLY A 55 9.66 1.69 -0.08
C GLY A 55 10.85 2.03 0.84
N LEU A 56 10.79 1.64 2.12
CA LEU A 56 11.84 1.95 3.11
C LEU A 56 12.83 0.80 3.34
N LEU A 57 12.45 -0.46 3.05
CA LEU A 57 13.31 -1.62 3.30
C LEU A 57 14.23 -2.01 2.13
N ASP A 58 14.07 -1.44 0.93
CA ASP A 58 14.85 -1.84 -0.25
C ASP A 58 15.48 -0.63 -0.97
N PRO A 59 16.38 0.13 -0.30
CA PRO A 59 17.06 1.29 -0.89
C PRO A 59 18.05 0.92 -2.02
N THR A 60 18.33 -0.36 -2.22
CA THR A 60 19.34 -0.87 -3.15
C THR A 60 18.77 -1.67 -4.32
N PHE A 61 17.44 -1.78 -4.44
CA PHE A 61 16.77 -2.50 -5.56
C PHE A 61 17.29 -3.94 -5.76
N GLU A 62 17.86 -4.58 -4.73
CA GLU A 62 18.52 -5.88 -4.89
C GLU A 62 17.49 -6.98 -5.24
N LYS A 63 16.26 -6.86 -4.74
CA LYS A 63 15.16 -7.76 -5.11
C LYS A 63 14.71 -7.57 -6.56
N HIS A 64 14.90 -6.38 -7.15
CA HIS A 64 14.58 -6.11 -8.55
C HIS A 64 15.67 -6.62 -9.51
N ILE A 65 16.93 -6.64 -9.09
CA ILE A 65 18.03 -7.30 -9.81
C ILE A 65 17.76 -8.81 -9.93
N GLN A 66 17.24 -9.45 -8.88
CA GLN A 66 16.81 -10.86 -8.94
C GLN A 66 15.63 -11.12 -9.87
N SER A 67 14.73 -10.14 -10.03
CA SER A 67 13.58 -10.26 -10.95
C SER A 67 13.92 -10.03 -12.42
N LYS A 68 15.20 -9.78 -12.76
CA LYS A 68 15.65 -9.34 -14.09
C LYS A 68 14.83 -8.14 -14.60
N GLN A 69 14.50 -7.18 -13.73
CA GLN A 69 13.85 -5.95 -14.14
C GLN A 69 14.88 -4.82 -14.14
N VAL A 70 15.10 -4.26 -15.33
CA VAL A 70 15.94 -3.07 -15.51
C VAL A 70 15.05 -1.84 -15.36
N MET A 71 15.39 -0.95 -14.43
CA MET A 71 14.62 0.26 -14.13
C MET A 71 15.38 1.53 -14.50
N VAL A 72 14.65 2.56 -14.89
CA VAL A 72 15.18 3.91 -15.14
C VAL A 72 15.94 4.40 -13.91
N GLY A 73 17.14 4.95 -14.11
CA GLY A 73 18.03 5.42 -13.06
C GLY A 73 19.13 4.44 -12.64
N MET A 74 19.07 3.17 -13.04
CA MET A 74 20.16 2.20 -12.77
C MET A 74 21.46 2.57 -13.50
N THR A 75 22.60 2.21 -12.91
CA THR A 75 23.90 2.39 -13.58
C THR A 75 24.18 1.27 -14.57
N LYS A 76 25.09 1.52 -15.53
CA LYS A 76 25.52 0.50 -16.51
C LYS A 76 26.00 -0.80 -15.85
N GLU A 77 26.76 -0.70 -14.76
CA GLU A 77 27.30 -1.85 -14.04
C GLU A 77 26.19 -2.67 -13.37
N GLN A 78 25.18 -1.99 -12.81
CA GLN A 78 24.01 -2.63 -12.23
C GLN A 78 23.19 -3.37 -13.31
N VAL A 79 23.03 -2.76 -14.49
CA VAL A 79 22.34 -3.40 -15.62
C VAL A 79 23.13 -4.60 -16.15
N LEU A 80 24.46 -4.49 -16.30
CA LEU A 80 25.32 -5.62 -16.67
C LEU A 80 25.20 -6.77 -15.67
N LYS A 81 25.11 -6.46 -14.36
CA LYS A 81 24.92 -7.49 -13.33
C LYS A 81 23.54 -8.15 -13.39
N ALA A 82 22.51 -7.40 -13.79
CA ALA A 82 21.13 -7.90 -13.86
C ALA A 82 20.84 -8.70 -15.16
N TRP A 83 21.25 -8.17 -16.31
CA TRP A 83 20.90 -8.70 -17.65
C TRP A 83 22.08 -9.31 -18.42
N GLY A 84 23.31 -9.11 -17.94
CA GLY A 84 24.52 -9.54 -18.64
C GLY A 84 24.96 -8.55 -19.72
N SER A 85 25.98 -8.96 -20.49
CA SER A 85 26.53 -8.16 -21.57
C SER A 85 25.52 -8.00 -22.71
N PRO A 86 25.33 -6.78 -23.25
CA PRO A 86 24.53 -6.58 -24.46
C PRO A 86 25.19 -7.25 -25.66
N TYR A 87 24.39 -7.50 -26.70
CA TYR A 87 24.87 -8.04 -27.97
C TYR A 87 25.57 -6.97 -28.81
N THR A 88 25.02 -5.75 -28.79
CA THR A 88 25.59 -4.61 -29.51
C THR A 88 25.50 -3.34 -28.66
N ILE A 89 26.54 -2.53 -28.71
CA ILE A 89 26.62 -1.23 -28.04
C ILE A 89 26.91 -0.16 -29.10
N ASN A 90 25.97 0.74 -29.29
CA ASN A 90 26.15 1.94 -30.11
C ASN A 90 26.44 3.12 -29.20
N VAL A 91 27.55 3.82 -29.44
CA VAL A 91 27.91 5.02 -28.68
C VAL A 91 27.75 6.25 -29.57
N SER A 92 27.02 7.24 -29.09
CA SER A 92 26.81 8.52 -29.76
C SER A 92 27.08 9.67 -28.79
N HIS A 93 27.33 10.86 -29.33
CA HIS A 93 27.53 12.07 -28.54
C HIS A 93 26.53 13.13 -28.98
N THR A 94 25.88 13.76 -28.01
CA THR A 94 24.98 14.89 -28.26
C THR A 94 25.80 16.12 -28.66
N LYS A 95 25.14 17.14 -29.25
CA LYS A 95 25.77 18.44 -29.56
C LYS A 95 26.41 19.10 -28.33
N ASP A 96 25.88 18.81 -27.14
CA ASP A 96 26.37 19.28 -25.85
C ASP A 96 27.57 18.45 -25.31
N GLY A 97 28.07 17.48 -26.09
CA GLY A 97 29.19 16.61 -25.70
C GLY A 97 28.81 15.43 -24.81
N ILE A 98 27.54 15.31 -24.44
CA ILE A 98 27.04 14.25 -23.56
C ILE A 98 27.12 12.89 -24.26
N ARG A 99 27.77 11.92 -23.61
CA ARG A 99 27.91 10.54 -24.11
C ARG A 99 26.61 9.76 -23.90
N ARG A 100 26.01 9.34 -25.00
CA ARG A 100 24.84 8.45 -25.05
C ARG A 100 25.25 7.07 -25.52
N GLU A 101 24.73 6.04 -24.87
CA GLU A 101 24.91 4.67 -25.30
C GLU A 101 23.57 3.99 -25.49
N GLU A 102 23.41 3.35 -26.63
CA GLU A 102 22.29 2.47 -26.91
C GLU A 102 22.78 1.04 -26.86
N TRP A 103 22.20 0.25 -25.99
CA TRP A 103 22.52 -1.15 -25.79
C TRP A 103 21.40 -2.00 -26.34
N ILE A 104 21.76 -2.96 -27.19
CA ILE A 104 20.82 -3.84 -27.88
C ILE A 104 20.99 -5.25 -27.34
N TYR A 105 19.90 -5.81 -26.83
CA TYR A 105 19.81 -7.19 -26.37
C TYR A 105 18.93 -7.98 -27.33
N GLU A 106 19.36 -9.18 -27.68
CA GLU A 106 18.63 -10.08 -28.56
C GLU A 106 18.23 -11.33 -27.77
N ASP A 107 16.92 -11.51 -27.59
CA ASP A 107 16.37 -12.76 -27.04
C ASP A 107 15.87 -13.63 -28.17
N TRP A 108 16.55 -14.75 -28.38
CA TRP A 108 16.16 -15.78 -29.33
C TRP A 108 15.06 -16.64 -28.70
N LYS A 109 13.84 -16.56 -29.23
CA LYS A 109 12.75 -17.45 -28.81
C LYS A 109 12.73 -18.73 -29.64
N ASP A 110 12.93 -18.59 -30.95
CA ASP A 110 12.98 -19.65 -31.95
C ASP A 110 14.00 -19.26 -33.03
N ALA A 111 14.42 -20.21 -33.89
CA ALA A 111 15.41 -19.96 -34.95
C ALA A 111 14.99 -18.85 -35.95
N SER A 112 13.70 -18.52 -36.02
CA SER A 112 13.14 -17.50 -36.90
C SER A 112 12.63 -16.25 -36.16
N THR A 113 12.56 -16.25 -34.82
CA THR A 113 11.96 -15.15 -34.05
C THR A 113 12.93 -14.62 -33.02
N VAL A 114 13.47 -13.43 -33.31
CA VAL A 114 14.38 -12.67 -32.44
C VAL A 114 13.63 -11.48 -31.86
N LYS A 115 13.67 -11.33 -30.53
CA LYS A 115 13.15 -10.15 -29.85
C LYS A 115 14.30 -9.20 -29.54
N HIS A 116 14.20 -7.98 -30.05
CA HIS A 116 15.18 -6.93 -29.76
C HIS A 116 14.68 -6.05 -28.61
N ARG A 117 15.55 -5.87 -27.60
CA ARG A 117 15.33 -4.95 -26.49
C ARG A 117 16.41 -3.88 -26.53
N TYR A 118 15.98 -2.62 -26.52
CA TYR A 118 16.83 -1.45 -26.60
C TYR A 118 16.87 -0.78 -25.24
N LEU A 119 18.07 -0.46 -24.75
CA LEU A 119 18.29 0.32 -23.53
C LEU A 119 19.09 1.57 -23.89
N TYR A 120 18.65 2.72 -23.37
CA TYR A 120 19.30 4.00 -23.60
C TYR A 120 19.95 4.49 -22.32
N PHE A 121 21.24 4.78 -22.40
CA PHE A 121 22.05 5.32 -21.32
C PHE A 121 22.57 6.70 -21.68
N GLU A 122 22.67 7.55 -20.68
CA GLU A 122 23.30 8.87 -20.76
C GLU A 122 24.19 9.02 -19.52
N GLU A 123 25.48 9.32 -19.71
CA GLU A 123 26.45 9.53 -18.61
C GLU A 123 26.48 8.41 -17.54
N ASN A 124 26.32 7.16 -17.96
CA ASN A 124 26.25 5.96 -17.10
C ASN A 124 24.93 5.71 -16.38
N THR A 125 23.91 6.54 -16.59
CA THR A 125 22.57 6.36 -16.04
C THR A 125 21.62 5.85 -17.12
N LEU A 126 20.82 4.83 -16.79
CA LEU A 126 19.77 4.33 -17.68
C LEU A 126 18.62 5.35 -17.73
N LEU A 127 18.33 5.86 -18.93
CA LEU A 127 17.20 6.75 -19.18
C LEU A 127 15.90 6.00 -19.44
N GLY A 128 15.97 4.84 -20.09
CA GLY A 128 14.78 4.08 -20.46
C GLY A 128 15.08 2.91 -21.39
N GLY A 129 14.08 2.07 -21.59
CA GLY A 129 14.15 0.94 -22.51
C GLY A 129 12.90 0.81 -23.37
N TRP A 130 13.09 0.27 -24.57
CA TRP A 130 12.02 -0.04 -25.52
C TRP A 130 12.13 -1.50 -25.94
N SER A 131 11.00 -2.21 -25.98
CA SER A 131 10.92 -3.57 -26.52
C SER A 131 9.73 -3.66 -27.46
N TYR A 132 9.97 -4.10 -28.69
CA TYR A 132 8.88 -4.48 -29.59
C TYR A 132 8.40 -5.89 -29.18
N GLN A 133 7.11 -6.03 -28.88
CA GLN A 133 6.53 -7.28 -28.36
C GLN A 133 6.11 -8.24 -29.47
#